data_AF-A0A9D1QZN9-F1
#
_entry.id   AF-A0A9D1QZN9-F1
#
_cell.length_a   1.000
_cell.length_b   1.000
_cell.length_c   1.000
_cell.angle_alpha   90.00
_cell.angle_beta   90.00
_cell.angle_gamma   90.00
#
_symmetry.space_group_name_H-M   'P 1'
#
loop_
_entity.id
_entity.type
_entity.pdbx_description
1 polymer ?
#
loop_
_entity_poly.entity_id
_entity_poly.type
_entity_poly.pdbx_seq_one_letter_code
_entity_poly.pdbx_strand_id
1 'polypeptide(L)'
;MGRIAAYACLCLALLLAPAQAAPVASYYVSATGNDGHDGLSETTALRSLDHAVNMASNRGEIKHIIVIGRLSSATPLLDHKDTGLREIVITGKLDAAAHERAVLTYTGDDYSGGIGLRGKSKIRFEHIEISGNPNASGLEVSEGAMITLGPGAKITRNHNYGDGGGVRVYRGGILVMEDGAEISYNRCSTFTYGRAGNSRPGDGGGISLEDGIAVIYGGRIVHNTVDGVGGGIYSSGYLLWYDGVITQNKANQGGGIYLYRGTYN
;
A
#
# COMPACT_ATOMS: atom_id res chain seq x y z
N MET A 1 -61.98 -19.80 36.13
CA MET A 1 -60.60 -19.26 36.00
C MET A 1 -60.27 -19.19 34.52
N GLY A 2 -59.73 -18.06 34.04
CA GLY A 2 -59.16 -17.94 32.69
C GLY A 2 -59.82 -16.90 31.77
N ARG A 3 -59.62 -15.60 32.05
CA ARG A 3 -59.77 -14.52 31.05
C ARG A 3 -58.52 -14.54 30.17
N ILE A 4 -58.65 -14.70 28.85
CA ILE A 4 -57.54 -14.50 27.91
C ILE A 4 -57.73 -13.11 27.28
N ALA A 5 -56.88 -12.18 27.69
CA ALA A 5 -56.72 -10.87 27.08
C ALA A 5 -55.79 -11.01 25.86
N ALA A 6 -56.29 -10.66 24.68
CA ALA A 6 -55.47 -10.53 23.48
C ALA A 6 -54.81 -9.14 23.48
N TYR A 7 -53.53 -9.08 23.85
CA TYR A 7 -52.69 -7.91 23.63
C TYR A 7 -51.99 -8.03 22.27
N ALA A 8 -52.09 -6.98 21.47
CA ALA A 8 -51.47 -6.82 20.17
C ALA A 8 -49.93 -6.81 20.27
N CYS A 9 -49.26 -7.45 19.31
CA CYS A 9 -47.85 -7.22 19.02
C CYS A 9 -47.73 -6.80 17.56
N LEU A 10 -47.92 -5.50 17.31
CA LEU A 10 -47.64 -4.88 16.01
C LEU A 10 -46.12 -4.68 15.92
N CYS A 11 -45.42 -5.66 15.33
CA CYS A 11 -43.99 -5.52 15.03
C CYS A 11 -43.80 -4.52 13.88
N LEU A 12 -43.64 -3.25 14.23
CA LEU A 12 -43.17 -2.22 13.30
C LEU A 12 -41.67 -2.46 13.06
N ALA A 13 -41.34 -3.22 12.02
CA ALA A 13 -39.98 -3.34 11.53
C ALA A 13 -39.58 -2.02 10.86
N LEU A 14 -39.01 -1.09 11.64
CA LEU A 14 -38.24 0.01 11.09
C LEU A 14 -36.99 -0.59 10.44
N LEU A 15 -37.01 -0.65 9.11
CA LEU A 15 -35.82 -0.77 8.27
C LEU A 15 -34.94 0.46 8.56
N LEU A 16 -34.09 0.36 9.59
CA LEU A 16 -32.93 1.22 9.71
C LEU A 16 -32.00 0.85 8.55
N ALA A 17 -32.12 1.57 7.44
CA ALA A 17 -31.01 1.65 6.49
C ALA A 17 -29.77 1.99 7.32
N PRO A 18 -28.62 1.33 7.09
CA PRO A 18 -27.41 1.66 7.83
C PRO A 18 -27.19 3.15 7.64
N ALA A 19 -27.10 3.89 8.75
CA ALA A 19 -26.80 5.31 8.70
C ALA A 19 -25.48 5.45 7.96
N GLN A 20 -25.53 5.92 6.71
CA GLN A 20 -24.35 6.23 5.93
C GLN A 20 -23.54 7.19 6.80
N ALA A 21 -22.36 6.76 7.25
CA ALA A 21 -21.50 7.61 8.07
C ALA A 21 -21.33 8.95 7.35
N ALA A 22 -21.38 10.05 8.12
CA ALA A 22 -21.16 11.38 7.55
C ALA A 22 -19.86 11.36 6.72
N PRO A 23 -19.83 11.95 5.52
CA PRO A 23 -18.68 11.88 4.65
C PRO A 23 -17.45 12.44 5.38
N VAL A 24 -16.39 11.63 5.45
CA VAL A 24 -15.12 12.05 6.05
C VAL A 24 -14.54 13.17 5.19
N ALA A 25 -14.25 14.32 5.81
CA ALA A 25 -13.60 15.43 5.11
C ALA A 25 -12.31 14.92 4.45
N SER A 26 -12.19 15.15 3.14
CA SER A 26 -11.16 14.52 2.29
C SER A 26 -10.60 15.51 1.28
N TYR A 27 -9.32 15.34 0.95
CA TYR A 27 -8.76 15.90 -0.28
C TYR A 27 -8.98 14.94 -1.45
N TYR A 28 -9.30 15.46 -2.63
CA TYR A 28 -9.49 14.67 -3.85
C TYR A 28 -8.31 14.87 -4.80
N VAL A 29 -7.81 13.78 -5.38
CA VAL A 29 -6.69 13.77 -6.33
C VAL A 29 -7.10 13.04 -7.60
N SER A 30 -6.84 13.64 -8.76
CA SER A 30 -7.09 13.00 -10.07
C SER A 30 -6.06 13.45 -11.11
N ALA A 31 -5.86 12.65 -12.16
CA ALA A 31 -4.92 12.99 -13.23
C ALA A 31 -5.29 14.26 -14.01
N THR A 32 -6.57 14.63 -14.01
CA THR A 32 -7.11 15.85 -14.64
C THR A 32 -7.22 17.03 -13.67
N GLY A 33 -6.83 16.84 -12.40
CA GLY A 33 -6.87 17.88 -11.37
C GLY A 33 -5.86 19.01 -11.59
N ASN A 34 -5.86 19.97 -10.67
CA ASN A 34 -4.93 21.10 -10.66
C ASN A 34 -4.50 21.42 -9.23
N ASP A 35 -3.20 21.58 -9.02
CA ASP A 35 -2.61 21.88 -7.71
C ASP A 35 -2.85 23.32 -7.23
N GLY A 36 -3.47 24.17 -8.06
CA GLY A 36 -4.04 25.45 -7.64
C GLY A 36 -5.45 25.35 -7.03
N HIS A 37 -6.09 24.17 -7.06
CA HIS A 37 -7.39 23.95 -6.42
C HIS A 37 -7.24 23.68 -4.91
N ASP A 38 -8.35 23.80 -4.17
CA ASP A 38 -8.40 23.50 -2.74
C ASP A 38 -8.41 21.98 -2.42
N GLY A 39 -8.69 21.14 -3.42
CA GLY A 39 -8.78 19.70 -3.24
C GLY A 39 -10.02 19.23 -2.48
N LEU A 40 -10.97 20.10 -2.10
CA LEU A 40 -12.06 19.74 -1.17
C LEU A 40 -13.28 19.10 -1.85
N SER A 41 -13.26 18.97 -3.18
CA SER A 41 -14.30 18.30 -3.97
C SER A 41 -13.70 17.60 -5.18
N GLU A 42 -14.46 16.69 -5.80
CA GLU A 42 -14.04 16.04 -7.06
C GLU A 42 -13.82 17.06 -8.18
N THR A 43 -14.64 18.10 -8.25
CA THR A 43 -14.54 19.17 -9.27
C THR A 43 -13.36 20.11 -9.05
N THR A 44 -12.84 20.16 -7.82
CA THR A 44 -11.66 20.94 -7.43
C THR A 44 -10.52 20.03 -7.00
N ALA A 45 -10.42 18.84 -7.60
CA ALA A 45 -9.37 17.88 -7.27
C ALA A 45 -7.96 18.44 -7.57
N LEU A 46 -7.02 18.07 -6.71
CA LEU A 46 -5.58 18.28 -6.88
C LEU A 46 -5.05 17.35 -7.98
N ARG A 47 -3.92 17.72 -8.58
CA ARG A 47 -3.28 16.90 -9.61
C ARG A 47 -2.27 15.93 -9.00
N SER A 48 -1.50 16.39 -8.02
CA SER A 48 -0.39 15.63 -7.45
C SER A 48 -0.74 15.06 -6.07
N LEU A 49 -0.48 13.76 -5.93
CA LEU A 49 -0.72 13.04 -4.68
C LEU A 49 0.20 13.55 -3.57
N ASP A 50 1.48 13.78 -3.87
CA ASP A 50 2.41 14.35 -2.90
C ASP A 50 1.97 15.74 -2.39
N HIS A 51 1.36 16.58 -3.24
CA HIS A 51 0.83 17.87 -2.78
C HIS A 51 -0.35 17.69 -1.81
N ALA A 52 -1.27 16.76 -2.10
CA ALA A 52 -2.34 16.43 -1.16
C ALA A 52 -1.80 15.89 0.17
N VAL A 53 -0.74 15.07 0.13
CA VAL A 53 -0.07 14.58 1.35
C VAL A 53 0.59 15.75 2.10
N ASN A 54 1.26 16.68 1.41
CA ASN A 54 1.81 17.89 2.03
C ASN A 54 0.73 18.72 2.76
N MET A 55 -0.45 18.91 2.14
CA MET A 55 -1.58 19.61 2.77
C MET A 55 -2.13 18.84 3.98
N ALA A 56 -2.17 17.51 3.89
CA ALA A 56 -2.60 16.63 4.97
C ALA A 56 -1.53 16.43 6.05
N SER A 57 -0.28 16.82 5.84
CA SER A 57 0.81 16.69 6.81
C SER A 57 0.73 17.76 7.92
N ASN A 58 1.48 17.56 9.01
CA ASN A 58 1.79 18.55 10.08
C ASN A 58 0.79 19.71 10.29
N ARG A 59 -0.17 19.52 11.21
CA ARG A 59 -1.31 20.42 11.53
C ARG A 59 -2.46 20.48 10.51
N GLY A 60 -2.37 19.78 9.37
CA GLY A 60 -3.53 19.63 8.48
C GLY A 60 -4.73 19.02 9.21
N GLU A 61 -5.91 19.62 9.04
CA GLU A 61 -7.15 19.17 9.70
C GLU A 61 -7.72 17.90 9.03
N ILE A 62 -7.58 17.81 7.71
CA ILE A 62 -7.97 16.68 6.87
C ILE A 62 -6.80 15.70 6.77
N LYS A 63 -7.07 14.42 7.08
CA LYS A 63 -6.12 13.30 7.00
C LYS A 63 -6.53 12.23 6.00
N HIS A 64 -7.53 12.53 5.18
CA HIS A 64 -8.13 11.58 4.26
C HIS A 64 -7.94 12.10 2.84
N ILE A 65 -7.46 11.25 1.94
CA ILE A 65 -7.18 11.57 0.54
C ILE A 65 -7.86 10.52 -0.32
N ILE A 66 -8.70 10.98 -1.26
CA ILE A 66 -9.40 10.13 -2.23
C ILE A 66 -8.74 10.28 -3.58
N VAL A 67 -8.19 9.18 -4.11
CA VAL A 67 -7.65 9.11 -5.46
C VAL A 67 -8.74 8.65 -6.42
N ILE A 68 -8.90 9.38 -7.53
CA ILE A 68 -9.89 9.09 -8.56
C ILE A 68 -9.17 8.71 -9.85
N GLY A 69 -9.36 7.46 -10.27
CA GLY A 69 -8.78 6.92 -11.49
C GLY A 69 -7.27 6.67 -11.38
N ARG A 70 -6.61 6.61 -12.55
CA ARG A 70 -5.19 6.28 -12.66
C ARG A 70 -4.32 7.54 -12.57
N LEU A 71 -3.38 7.55 -11.63
CA LEU A 71 -2.26 8.48 -11.60
C LEU A 71 -1.03 7.78 -12.17
N SER A 72 -0.49 8.30 -13.27
CA SER A 72 0.72 7.77 -13.91
C SER A 72 1.72 8.88 -14.11
N SER A 73 2.95 8.68 -13.63
CA SER A 73 4.01 9.70 -13.71
C SER A 73 5.39 9.07 -13.85
N ALA A 74 6.25 9.71 -14.63
CA ALA A 74 7.68 9.38 -14.69
C ALA A 74 8.48 9.97 -13.51
N THR A 75 7.91 10.93 -12.78
CA THR A 75 8.44 11.37 -11.48
C THR A 75 7.73 10.61 -10.35
N PRO A 76 8.34 10.50 -9.16
CA PRO A 76 7.67 9.89 -8.01
C PRO A 76 6.28 10.49 -7.78
N LEU A 77 5.29 9.62 -7.60
CA LEU A 77 3.92 10.02 -7.26
C LEU A 77 3.84 10.48 -5.80
N LEU A 78 4.72 9.94 -4.97
CA LEU A 78 4.88 10.25 -3.56
C LEU A 78 6.34 9.95 -3.18
N ASP A 79 7.09 10.96 -2.74
CA ASP A 79 8.39 10.77 -2.09
C ASP A 79 8.42 11.71 -0.89
N HIS A 80 7.91 11.22 0.23
CA HIS A 80 7.53 12.09 1.34
C HIS A 80 8.28 11.74 2.62
N LYS A 81 8.78 12.77 3.28
CA LYS A 81 9.45 12.68 4.56
C LYS A 81 8.68 13.45 5.63
N ASP A 82 8.40 12.80 6.75
CA ASP A 82 7.79 13.37 7.95
C ASP A 82 6.36 13.92 7.76
N THR A 83 5.36 13.04 7.53
CA THR A 83 3.94 13.45 7.51
C THR A 83 3.40 13.99 8.84
N GLY A 84 4.11 13.71 9.94
CA GLY A 84 3.76 14.12 11.30
C GLY A 84 3.24 12.95 12.13
N LEU A 85 2.64 13.26 13.29
CA LEU A 85 2.29 12.22 14.27
C LEU A 85 1.06 11.37 13.92
N ARG A 86 0.14 11.96 13.13
CA ARG A 86 -1.15 11.36 12.76
C ARG A 86 -1.01 10.66 11.42
N GLU A 87 -1.63 9.49 11.32
CA GLU A 87 -1.73 8.74 10.07
C GLU A 87 -2.59 9.50 9.05
N ILE A 88 -2.19 9.42 7.78
CA ILE A 88 -2.95 9.88 6.61
C ILE A 88 -3.49 8.65 5.89
N VAL A 89 -4.78 8.62 5.58
CA VAL A 89 -5.41 7.56 4.79
C VAL A 89 -5.49 8.03 3.34
N ILE A 90 -4.94 7.22 2.44
CA ILE A 90 -5.06 7.37 0.99
C ILE A 90 -5.91 6.21 0.48
N THR A 91 -7.07 6.53 -0.10
CA THR A 91 -8.01 5.50 -0.57
C THR A 91 -8.53 5.77 -1.96
N GLY A 92 -8.94 4.71 -2.67
CA GLY A 92 -9.86 4.83 -3.80
C GLY A 92 -11.31 5.03 -3.35
N LYS A 93 -12.18 5.42 -4.29
CA LYS A 93 -13.63 5.42 -4.06
C LYS A 93 -14.11 3.98 -3.85
N LEU A 94 -14.99 3.79 -2.86
CA LEU A 94 -15.75 2.55 -2.72
C LEU A 94 -16.68 2.39 -3.92
N ASP A 95 -16.78 1.17 -4.46
CA ASP A 95 -17.62 0.84 -5.61
C ASP A 95 -17.36 1.69 -6.88
N ALA A 96 -16.13 2.19 -7.03
CA ALA A 96 -15.72 3.00 -8.17
C ALA A 96 -16.01 2.27 -9.49
N ALA A 97 -16.50 3.02 -10.49
CA ALA A 97 -16.53 2.51 -11.85
C ALA A 97 -15.10 2.12 -12.29
N ALA A 98 -14.97 1.20 -13.24
CA ALA A 98 -13.65 0.67 -13.62
C ALA A 98 -12.61 1.74 -13.99
N HIS A 99 -13.05 2.86 -14.58
CA HIS A 99 -12.21 4.00 -14.95
C HIS A 99 -11.86 4.93 -13.78
N GLU A 100 -12.59 4.86 -12.68
CA GLU A 100 -12.36 5.63 -11.46
C GLU A 100 -11.59 4.85 -10.39
N ARG A 101 -11.32 3.56 -10.62
CA ARG A 101 -10.49 2.75 -9.71
C ARG A 101 -9.15 3.46 -9.49
N ALA A 102 -8.80 3.68 -8.23
CA ALA A 102 -7.55 4.33 -7.87
C ALA A 102 -6.38 3.43 -8.23
N VAL A 103 -5.58 3.85 -9.21
CA VAL A 103 -4.38 3.13 -9.62
C VAL A 103 -3.18 4.07 -9.65
N LEU A 104 -2.14 3.74 -8.91
CA LEU A 104 -0.87 4.47 -8.90
C LEU A 104 0.16 3.71 -9.71
N THR A 105 0.79 4.38 -10.67
CA THR A 105 1.83 3.81 -11.52
C THR A 105 2.98 4.78 -11.68
N TYR A 106 4.14 4.39 -11.21
CA TYR A 106 5.37 5.08 -11.52
C TYR A 106 5.97 4.49 -12.79
N THR A 107 6.21 5.33 -13.79
CA THR A 107 6.74 4.94 -15.11
C THR A 107 8.17 5.41 -15.33
N GLY A 108 8.83 5.93 -14.29
CA GLY A 108 10.22 6.35 -14.40
C GLY A 108 11.18 5.16 -14.40
N ASP A 109 12.45 5.47 -14.58
CA ASP A 109 13.55 4.53 -14.71
C ASP A 109 14.40 4.41 -13.44
N ASP A 110 14.01 5.08 -12.34
CA ASP A 110 14.77 5.04 -11.10
C ASP A 110 14.63 3.68 -10.40
N TYR A 111 15.77 3.10 -10.03
CA TYR A 111 15.90 1.93 -9.14
C TYR A 111 15.51 2.25 -7.66
N SER A 112 14.64 3.25 -7.47
CA SER A 112 14.10 3.72 -6.20
C SER A 112 12.61 3.96 -6.36
N GLY A 113 11.85 3.64 -5.32
CA GLY A 113 10.40 3.49 -5.35
C GLY A 113 9.69 4.76 -5.77
N GLY A 114 8.87 4.67 -6.82
CA GLY A 114 8.01 5.76 -7.25
C GLY A 114 6.95 6.19 -6.22
N ILE A 115 6.82 5.41 -5.13
CA ILE A 115 6.03 5.71 -3.94
C ILE A 115 6.89 5.36 -2.73
N GLY A 116 7.58 6.38 -2.18
CA GLY A 116 8.54 6.26 -1.10
C GLY A 116 8.13 7.07 0.13
N LEU A 117 8.30 6.47 1.32
CA LEU A 117 8.11 7.17 2.59
C LEU A 117 9.31 7.03 3.51
N ARG A 118 9.65 8.14 4.17
CA ARG A 118 10.82 8.29 5.05
C ARG A 118 10.48 9.03 6.33
N GLY A 119 11.31 8.88 7.35
CA GLY A 119 11.19 9.61 8.61
C GLY A 119 9.92 9.23 9.39
N LYS A 120 9.28 10.20 10.02
CA LYS A 120 8.07 10.01 10.84
C LYS A 120 6.78 9.92 10.01
N SER A 121 6.88 9.55 8.73
CA SER A 121 5.72 9.38 7.85
C SER A 121 4.85 8.20 8.29
N LYS A 122 3.54 8.40 8.28
CA LYS A 122 2.53 7.37 8.57
C LYS A 122 1.39 7.45 7.56
N ILE A 123 1.32 6.46 6.67
CA ILE A 123 0.28 6.41 5.63
C ILE A 123 -0.38 5.04 5.62
N ARG A 124 -1.71 5.06 5.53
CA ARG A 124 -2.53 3.89 5.28
C ARG A 124 -3.07 3.94 3.85
N PHE A 125 -2.94 2.84 3.13
CA PHE A 125 -3.55 2.65 1.82
C PHE A 125 -4.76 1.73 1.94
N GLU A 126 -5.88 2.12 1.32
CA GLU A 126 -7.11 1.30 1.22
C GLU A 126 -7.68 1.40 -0.19
N HIS A 127 -8.35 0.35 -0.67
CA HIS A 127 -9.05 0.36 -1.97
C HIS A 127 -8.26 0.97 -3.15
N ILE A 128 -6.95 0.73 -3.18
CA ILE A 128 -6.02 1.34 -4.14
C ILE A 128 -5.08 0.29 -4.71
N GLU A 129 -4.79 0.39 -6.00
CA GLU A 129 -3.86 -0.50 -6.68
C GLU A 129 -2.56 0.25 -7.02
N ILE A 130 -1.43 -0.21 -6.49
CA ILE A 130 -0.10 0.28 -6.86
C ILE A 130 0.49 -0.74 -7.84
N SER A 131 0.57 -0.37 -9.11
CA SER A 131 0.87 -1.34 -10.16
C SER A 131 1.56 -0.80 -11.39
N GLY A 132 2.24 -1.71 -12.09
CA GLY A 132 2.82 -1.46 -13.40
C GLY A 132 4.12 -0.67 -13.35
N ASN A 133 4.80 -0.64 -12.21
CA ASN A 133 6.11 0.00 -12.08
C ASN A 133 7.16 -0.90 -12.76
N PRO A 134 7.84 -0.47 -13.84
CA PRO A 134 8.65 -1.37 -14.66
C PRO A 134 10.06 -1.61 -14.10
N ASN A 135 10.62 -0.65 -13.34
CA ASN A 135 12.00 -0.68 -12.83
C ASN A 135 12.08 -0.22 -11.36
N ALA A 136 10.97 -0.28 -10.64
CA ALA A 136 10.89 0.19 -9.26
C ALA A 136 9.97 -0.72 -8.44
N SER A 137 10.25 -0.79 -7.15
CA SER A 137 9.33 -1.34 -6.17
C SER A 137 7.97 -0.64 -6.30
N GLY A 138 6.88 -1.36 -6.00
CA GLY A 138 5.58 -0.72 -5.80
C GLY A 138 5.63 0.34 -4.69
N LEU A 139 6.20 -0.05 -3.55
CA LEU A 139 6.34 0.79 -2.36
C LEU A 139 7.74 0.70 -1.77
N GLU A 140 8.22 1.81 -1.23
CA GLU A 140 9.42 1.86 -0.40
C GLU A 140 9.16 2.57 0.91
N VAL A 141 9.62 1.97 2.01
CA VAL A 141 9.46 2.52 3.35
C VAL A 141 10.76 2.40 4.13
N SER A 142 11.19 3.53 4.70
CA SER A 142 12.48 3.60 5.40
C SER A 142 12.54 4.66 6.49
N GLU A 143 13.65 4.70 7.24
CA GLU A 143 13.94 5.75 8.22
C GLU A 143 12.86 5.90 9.31
N GLY A 144 12.23 4.79 9.73
CA GLY A 144 11.17 4.79 10.74
C GLY A 144 9.76 5.06 10.21
N ALA A 145 9.60 5.25 8.89
CA ALA A 145 8.30 5.47 8.30
C ALA A 145 7.43 4.22 8.40
N MET A 146 6.12 4.42 8.45
CA MET A 146 5.14 3.35 8.55
C MET A 146 4.17 3.42 7.37
N ILE A 147 4.04 2.30 6.67
CA ILE A 147 2.97 2.06 5.70
C ILE A 147 2.06 0.96 6.24
N THR A 148 0.75 1.24 6.23
CA THR A 148 -0.28 0.23 6.48
C THR A 148 -0.99 -0.09 5.16
N LEU A 149 -1.00 -1.37 4.78
CA LEU A 149 -1.85 -1.89 3.71
C LEU A 149 -3.15 -2.41 4.33
N GLY A 150 -4.20 -1.60 4.21
CA GLY A 150 -5.54 -1.93 4.68
C GLY A 150 -6.37 -2.67 3.63
N PRO A 151 -7.68 -2.86 3.89
CA PRO A 151 -8.57 -3.57 3.00
C PRO A 151 -8.59 -3.01 1.57
N GLY A 152 -8.51 -3.91 0.58
CA GLY A 152 -8.55 -3.55 -0.83
C GLY A 152 -7.28 -2.86 -1.36
N ALA A 153 -6.26 -2.66 -0.53
CA ALA A 153 -4.94 -2.24 -0.99
C ALA A 153 -4.26 -3.38 -1.75
N LYS A 154 -3.79 -3.09 -2.97
CA LYS A 154 -3.16 -4.08 -3.85
C LYS A 154 -1.84 -3.58 -4.40
N ILE A 155 -0.75 -4.27 -4.13
CA ILE A 155 0.57 -4.02 -4.71
C ILE A 155 0.83 -5.09 -5.75
N THR A 156 0.77 -4.76 -7.04
CA THR A 156 0.80 -5.79 -8.08
C THR A 156 1.49 -5.41 -9.37
N ARG A 157 2.08 -6.40 -10.06
CA ARG A 157 2.72 -6.21 -11.37
C ARG A 157 3.79 -5.12 -11.37
N ASN A 158 4.48 -4.96 -10.24
CA ASN A 158 5.66 -4.12 -10.14
C ASN A 158 6.90 -4.97 -10.38
N HIS A 159 7.93 -4.38 -10.98
CA HIS A 159 9.19 -5.03 -11.27
C HIS A 159 10.33 -4.12 -10.82
N ASN A 160 11.17 -4.63 -9.91
CA ASN A 160 12.40 -3.96 -9.50
C ASN A 160 13.63 -4.80 -9.87
N TYR A 161 14.74 -4.13 -10.16
CA TYR A 161 16.06 -4.75 -10.19
C TYR A 161 16.77 -4.45 -8.88
N GLY A 162 17.18 -5.48 -8.14
CA GLY A 162 17.72 -5.31 -6.80
C GLY A 162 16.77 -5.94 -5.78
N ASP A 163 16.08 -5.15 -4.97
CA ASP A 163 15.34 -5.71 -3.83
C ASP A 163 13.93 -5.15 -3.74
N GLY A 164 12.98 -6.03 -3.41
CA GLY A 164 11.58 -5.68 -3.22
C GLY A 164 10.86 -5.44 -4.54
N GLY A 165 10.34 -6.50 -5.16
CA GLY A 165 9.53 -6.34 -6.37
C GLY A 165 8.24 -5.56 -6.08
N GLY A 166 7.52 -5.94 -5.01
CA GLY A 166 6.31 -5.26 -4.58
C GLY A 166 6.61 -4.16 -3.56
N VAL A 167 7.20 -4.53 -2.42
CA VAL A 167 7.48 -3.61 -1.32
C VAL A 167 8.93 -3.79 -0.85
N ARG A 168 9.65 -2.68 -0.68
CA ARG A 168 10.96 -2.65 -0.02
C ARG A 168 10.85 -1.94 1.32
N VAL A 169 11.16 -2.65 2.40
CA VAL A 169 11.16 -2.16 3.77
C VAL A 169 12.60 -2.17 4.26
N TYR A 170 13.18 -1.00 4.56
CA TYR A 170 14.59 -0.95 4.91
C TYR A 170 14.97 0.15 5.90
N ARG A 171 16.11 0.04 6.60
CA ARG A 171 16.66 1.08 7.51
C ARG A 171 15.61 1.58 8.54
N GLY A 172 15.00 0.65 9.25
CA GLY A 172 13.98 0.90 10.27
C GLY A 172 12.58 1.21 9.73
N GLY A 173 12.33 1.09 8.43
CA GLY A 173 10.98 1.18 7.87
C GLY A 173 10.05 0.11 8.45
N ILE A 174 8.74 0.43 8.48
CA ILE A 174 7.70 -0.40 9.06
C ILE A 174 6.61 -0.64 8.01
N LEU A 175 6.32 -1.91 7.74
CA LEU A 175 5.16 -2.33 6.96
C LEU A 175 4.16 -3.04 7.88
N VAL A 176 2.91 -2.62 7.83
CA VAL A 176 1.77 -3.34 8.43
C VAL A 176 0.87 -3.83 7.30
N MET A 177 0.53 -5.11 7.30
CA MET A 177 -0.40 -5.70 6.34
C MET A 177 -1.59 -6.27 7.08
N GLU A 178 -2.79 -5.78 6.75
CA GLU A 178 -4.05 -6.18 7.36
C GLU A 178 -4.83 -7.14 6.45
N ASP A 179 -5.93 -7.68 6.95
CA ASP A 179 -6.81 -8.52 6.13
C ASP A 179 -7.41 -7.75 4.94
N GLY A 180 -7.62 -8.45 3.83
CA GLY A 180 -8.08 -7.85 2.57
C GLY A 180 -7.00 -7.10 1.77
N ALA A 181 -5.76 -6.98 2.26
CA ALA A 181 -4.62 -6.50 1.48
C ALA A 181 -3.99 -7.61 0.61
N GLU A 182 -3.42 -7.24 -0.54
CA GLU A 182 -2.79 -8.17 -1.46
C GLU A 182 -1.45 -7.64 -2.01
N ILE A 183 -0.40 -8.46 -1.96
CA ILE A 183 0.86 -8.24 -2.66
C ILE A 183 1.05 -9.39 -3.65
N SER A 184 0.89 -9.12 -4.95
CA SER A 184 0.87 -10.20 -5.93
C SER A 184 1.45 -9.88 -7.30
N TYR A 185 1.96 -10.91 -7.99
CA TYR A 185 2.51 -10.76 -9.34
C TYR A 185 3.63 -9.73 -9.45
N ASN A 186 4.32 -9.44 -8.35
CA ASN A 186 5.49 -8.58 -8.38
C ASN A 186 6.72 -9.40 -8.73
N ARG A 187 7.68 -8.75 -9.37
CA ARG A 187 8.91 -9.35 -9.82
C ARG A 187 10.11 -8.61 -9.24
N CYS A 188 11.10 -9.36 -8.81
CA CYS A 188 12.41 -8.85 -8.48
C CYS A 188 13.43 -9.57 -9.38
N SER A 189 14.47 -8.88 -9.85
CA SER A 189 15.49 -9.47 -10.71
C SER A 189 16.89 -8.94 -10.39
N THR A 190 17.89 -9.68 -10.87
CA THR A 190 19.31 -9.43 -10.67
C THR A 190 19.65 -7.98 -11.07
N PHE A 191 20.24 -7.25 -10.12
CA PHE A 191 20.75 -5.91 -10.37
C PHE A 191 22.19 -5.99 -10.90
N THR A 192 22.43 -5.35 -12.04
CA THR A 192 23.77 -5.24 -12.63
C THR A 192 24.27 -3.82 -12.50
N TYR A 193 25.47 -3.64 -11.94
CA TYR A 193 26.01 -2.32 -11.60
C TYR A 193 27.50 -2.18 -11.88
N GLY A 194 27.91 -0.92 -12.01
CA GLY A 194 29.29 -0.55 -12.30
C GLY A 194 29.75 -0.90 -13.71
N ARG A 195 30.87 -0.30 -14.13
CA ARG A 195 31.44 -0.52 -15.47
C ARG A 195 31.98 -1.95 -15.68
N ALA A 196 32.27 -2.65 -14.59
CA ALA A 196 32.76 -4.03 -14.62
C ALA A 196 31.65 -5.07 -14.80
N GLY A 197 30.37 -4.67 -14.79
CA GLY A 197 29.24 -5.60 -14.96
C GLY A 197 29.05 -6.53 -13.76
N ASN A 198 29.32 -6.04 -12.54
CA ASN A 198 29.05 -6.82 -11.33
C ASN A 198 27.54 -7.04 -11.21
N SER A 199 27.14 -8.22 -10.74
CA SER A 199 25.72 -8.57 -10.58
C SER A 199 25.42 -9.08 -9.19
N ARG A 200 24.23 -8.76 -8.70
CA ARG A 200 23.69 -9.23 -7.43
C ARG A 200 22.27 -9.78 -7.68
N PRO A 201 22.00 -11.06 -7.35
CA PRO A 201 20.65 -11.61 -7.43
C PRO A 201 19.66 -10.78 -6.61
N GLY A 202 18.41 -10.74 -7.04
CA GLY A 202 17.42 -9.97 -6.32
C GLY A 202 16.91 -10.65 -5.05
N ASP A 203 16.45 -9.85 -4.10
CA ASP A 203 15.86 -10.32 -2.85
C ASP A 203 14.39 -9.85 -2.72
N GLY A 204 13.49 -10.75 -2.33
CA GLY A 204 12.11 -10.36 -1.99
C GLY A 204 11.24 -10.03 -3.20
N GLY A 205 10.68 -11.05 -3.86
CA GLY A 205 9.80 -10.86 -5.01
C GLY A 205 8.54 -10.05 -4.65
N GLY A 206 7.91 -10.39 -3.52
CA GLY A 206 6.80 -9.64 -2.94
C GLY A 206 7.30 -8.53 -2.02
N ILE A 207 7.95 -8.93 -0.93
CA ILE A 207 8.51 -8.03 0.09
C ILE A 207 10.00 -8.32 0.26
N SER A 208 10.84 -7.28 0.19
CA SER A 208 12.18 -7.29 0.76
C SER A 208 12.17 -6.56 2.09
N LEU A 209 12.57 -7.24 3.17
CA LEU A 209 12.64 -6.71 4.53
C LEU A 209 14.10 -6.68 5.00
N GLU A 210 14.74 -5.52 4.92
CA GLU A 210 16.17 -5.33 5.17
C GLU A 210 16.42 -4.36 6.33
N ASP A 211 16.71 -4.87 7.53
CA ASP A 211 16.85 -4.00 8.72
C ASP A 211 15.58 -3.16 8.98
N GLY A 212 14.40 -3.76 8.73
CA GLY A 212 13.09 -3.15 8.97
C GLY A 212 12.17 -4.04 9.79
N ILE A 213 10.91 -3.63 9.93
CA ILE A 213 9.86 -4.40 10.61
C ILE A 213 8.70 -4.63 9.63
N ALA A 214 8.24 -5.88 9.54
CA ALA A 214 6.96 -6.20 8.90
C ALA A 214 6.04 -6.89 9.90
N VAL A 215 4.82 -6.40 10.02
CA VAL A 215 3.77 -6.99 10.86
C VAL A 215 2.62 -7.41 9.95
N ILE A 216 2.38 -8.70 9.84
CA ILE A 216 1.37 -9.28 8.95
C ILE A 216 0.25 -9.85 9.81
N TYR A 217 -0.88 -9.14 9.86
CA TYR A 217 -2.10 -9.56 10.55
C TYR A 217 -3.05 -10.35 9.65
N GLY A 218 -2.85 -10.35 8.33
CA GLY A 218 -3.72 -11.02 7.38
C GLY A 218 -3.33 -10.75 5.93
N GLY A 219 -4.26 -11.02 5.01
CA GLY A 219 -4.08 -10.75 3.58
C GLY A 219 -3.30 -11.82 2.80
N ARG A 220 -2.87 -11.47 1.59
CA ARG A 220 -2.33 -12.43 0.61
C ARG A 220 -1.02 -11.95 -0.02
N ILE A 221 0.03 -12.75 0.08
CA ILE A 221 1.30 -12.53 -0.63
C ILE A 221 1.48 -13.68 -1.62
N VAL A 222 1.14 -13.48 -2.89
CA VAL A 222 0.96 -14.57 -3.85
C VAL A 222 1.52 -14.29 -5.24
N HIS A 223 2.00 -15.32 -5.94
CA HIS A 223 2.49 -15.20 -7.33
C HIS A 223 3.64 -14.21 -7.55
N ASN A 224 4.36 -13.84 -6.50
CA ASN A 224 5.53 -13.00 -6.63
C ASN A 224 6.74 -13.86 -7.04
N THR A 225 7.64 -13.28 -7.82
CA THR A 225 8.78 -14.01 -8.40
C THR A 225 10.08 -13.23 -8.19
N VAL A 226 11.14 -13.95 -7.82
CA VAL A 226 12.49 -13.41 -7.74
C VAL A 226 13.49 -14.42 -8.30
N ASP A 227 14.58 -13.93 -8.88
CA ASP A 227 15.67 -14.76 -9.41
C ASP A 227 16.79 -15.03 -8.39
N GLY A 228 16.72 -14.43 -7.19
CA GLY A 228 17.49 -14.79 -6.01
C GLY A 228 16.62 -15.50 -4.97
N VAL A 229 16.39 -14.86 -3.81
CA VAL A 229 15.78 -15.52 -2.64
C VAL A 229 14.54 -14.79 -2.12
N GLY A 230 13.65 -15.53 -1.45
CA GLY A 230 12.46 -14.96 -0.80
C GLY A 230 11.39 -14.55 -1.82
N GLY A 231 10.74 -15.51 -2.47
CA GLY A 231 9.77 -15.24 -3.54
C GLY A 231 8.60 -14.40 -3.05
N GLY A 232 8.01 -14.79 -1.93
CA GLY A 232 7.03 -13.98 -1.21
C GLY A 232 7.74 -12.92 -0.39
N ILE A 233 8.53 -13.35 0.60
CA ILE A 233 9.24 -12.47 1.53
C ILE A 233 10.70 -12.88 1.63
N TYR A 234 11.61 -11.94 1.44
CA TYR A 234 12.97 -12.01 1.98
C TYR A 234 13.02 -11.20 3.27
N SER A 235 13.63 -11.73 4.32
CA SER A 235 13.82 -11.00 5.58
C SER A 235 15.21 -11.16 6.16
N SER A 236 15.90 -10.04 6.36
CA SER A 236 17.01 -9.87 7.30
C SER A 236 16.66 -8.93 8.46
N GLY A 237 15.38 -8.52 8.57
CA GLY A 237 14.83 -7.72 9.67
C GLY A 237 13.94 -8.53 10.61
N TYR A 238 12.92 -7.86 11.17
CA TYR A 238 11.93 -8.44 12.08
C TYR A 238 10.61 -8.70 11.38
N LEU A 239 10.27 -9.98 11.19
CA LEU A 239 8.99 -10.40 10.64
C LEU A 239 8.10 -10.95 11.76
N LEU A 240 6.97 -10.28 12.00
CA LEU A 240 5.91 -10.74 12.89
C LEU A 240 4.73 -11.19 12.03
N TRP A 241 4.39 -12.47 12.07
CA TRP A 241 3.33 -13.03 11.21
C TRP A 241 2.26 -13.72 12.05
N TYR A 242 1.08 -13.10 12.12
CA TYR A 242 -0.04 -13.58 12.91
C TYR A 242 -1.06 -14.38 12.09
N ASP A 243 -1.37 -13.92 10.86
CA ASP A 243 -2.28 -14.61 9.92
C ASP A 243 -2.00 -14.18 8.48
N GLY A 244 -2.65 -14.81 7.50
CA GLY A 244 -2.56 -14.52 6.08
C GLY A 244 -2.03 -15.69 5.26
N VAL A 245 -2.03 -15.52 3.93
CA VAL A 245 -1.65 -16.58 2.99
C VAL A 245 -0.43 -16.17 2.17
N ILE A 246 0.64 -16.96 2.27
CA ILE A 246 1.83 -16.83 1.43
C ILE A 246 1.93 -18.08 0.56
N THR A 247 1.59 -17.96 -0.72
CA THR A 247 1.54 -19.14 -1.61
C THR A 247 1.87 -18.81 -3.06
N GLN A 248 2.26 -19.83 -3.83
CA GLN A 248 2.52 -19.74 -5.27
C GLN A 248 3.58 -18.69 -5.67
N ASN A 249 4.45 -18.35 -4.73
CA ASN A 249 5.60 -17.48 -4.97
C ASN A 249 6.80 -18.32 -5.44
N LYS A 250 7.67 -17.73 -6.26
CA LYS A 250 8.81 -18.41 -6.89
C LYS A 250 10.13 -17.71 -6.58
N ALA A 251 11.13 -18.50 -6.17
CA ALA A 251 12.50 -18.06 -5.92
C ALA A 251 13.46 -19.23 -6.16
N ASN A 252 14.78 -18.96 -6.24
CA ASN A 252 15.77 -20.03 -6.21
C ASN A 252 15.82 -20.69 -4.83
N GLN A 253 15.65 -19.90 -3.77
CA GLN A 253 15.53 -20.39 -2.39
C GLN A 253 14.46 -19.61 -1.64
N GLY A 254 13.67 -20.30 -0.81
CA GLY A 254 12.59 -19.70 -0.04
C GLY A 254 11.49 -19.12 -0.92
N GLY A 255 10.78 -19.99 -1.66
CA GLY A 255 9.66 -19.56 -2.51
C GLY A 255 8.61 -18.76 -1.72
N GLY A 256 8.22 -19.24 -0.53
CA GLY A 256 7.38 -18.48 0.40
C GLY A 256 8.18 -17.39 1.13
N ILE A 257 8.95 -17.79 2.14
CA ILE A 257 9.78 -16.90 2.96
C ILE A 257 11.23 -17.39 2.93
N TYR A 258 12.19 -16.47 2.84
CA TYR A 258 13.61 -16.72 3.11
C TYR A 258 14.08 -15.81 4.25
N LEU A 259 14.62 -16.41 5.32
CA LEU A 259 15.13 -15.69 6.49
C LEU A 259 16.67 -15.68 6.47
N TYR A 260 17.27 -14.50 6.35
CA TYR A 260 18.72 -14.29 6.39
C TYR A 260 19.13 -13.51 7.64
N ARG A 261 19.58 -14.21 8.68
CA ARG A 261 19.97 -13.61 9.98
C ARG A 261 18.87 -12.77 10.67
N GLY A 262 17.65 -12.75 10.13
CA GLY A 262 16.48 -12.11 10.71
C GLY A 262 15.83 -12.95 11.81
N THR A 263 14.93 -12.32 12.56
CA THR A 263 14.12 -12.99 13.59
C THR A 263 12.69 -13.12 13.11
N TYR A 264 12.07 -14.28 13.34
CA TYR A 264 10.64 -14.52 13.11
C TYR A 264 9.99 -14.93 14.44
N ASN A 265 8.77 -14.44 14.70
CA ASN A 265 7.89 -14.89 15.78
C ASN A 265 6.46 -15.02 15.27
#